data_AF-A0A7Y6MGP6-F1
#
_entry.id   AF-A0A7Y6MGP6-F1
#
_cell.length_a   1.000
_cell.length_b   1.000
_cell.length_c   1.000
_cell.angle_alpha   90.00
_cell.angle_beta   90.00
_cell.angle_gamma   90.00
#
_symmetry.space_group_name_H-M   'P 1'
#
loop_
_entity.id
_entity.type
_entity.pdbx_description
1 polymer ?
#
loop_
_entity_poly.entity_id
_entity_poly.type
_entity_poly.pdbx_seq_one_letter_code
_entity_poly.pdbx_strand_id
1 'polypeptide(L)'
;MEIPELAELIWLFEDEPQGEDGDVRWPVGLHSFRLTRGAISALFSVDPTAGEAYISLYVDGEEIMYIGRLRRLGRLTVEREQSGYEGLKLWFREDYKEPVVLQTKPTIRLSWDVKSLGEW
;
A
#
# COMPACT_ATOMS: atom_id res chain seq x y z
N MET A 1 9.62 -9.46 -6.20
CA MET A 1 8.31 -8.80 -6.38
C MET A 1 8.53 -7.71 -7.42
N GLU A 2 7.61 -7.52 -8.35
CA GLU A 2 7.63 -6.35 -9.23
C GLU A 2 7.15 -5.14 -8.44
N ILE A 3 7.93 -4.06 -8.41
CA ILE A 3 7.62 -2.89 -7.59
C ILE A 3 7.88 -1.60 -8.37
N PRO A 4 7.05 -0.55 -8.19
CA PRO A 4 7.30 0.77 -8.74
C PRO A 4 8.65 1.31 -8.29
N GLU A 5 9.18 2.26 -9.05
CA GLU A 5 10.36 2.99 -8.63
C GLU A 5 10.08 3.78 -7.35
N LEU A 6 11.10 3.99 -6.51
CA LEU A 6 10.94 4.73 -5.26
C LEU A 6 10.35 6.13 -5.52
N ALA A 7 10.77 6.80 -6.60
CA ALA A 7 10.26 8.10 -6.98
C ALA A 7 8.75 8.10 -7.28
N GLU A 8 8.20 7.00 -7.80
CA GLU A 8 6.75 6.87 -8.04
C GLU A 8 5.97 6.74 -6.73
N LEU A 9 6.52 6.02 -5.75
CA LEU A 9 5.92 5.88 -4.43
C LEU A 9 6.00 7.18 -3.62
N ILE A 10 7.16 7.85 -3.65
CA ILE A 10 7.31 9.20 -3.06
C ILE A 10 6.31 10.16 -3.70
N TRP A 11 6.13 10.11 -5.01
CA TRP A 11 5.13 10.94 -5.69
C TRP A 11 3.70 10.62 -5.23
N LEU A 12 3.35 9.34 -5.09
CA LEU A 12 2.00 8.90 -4.70
C LEU A 12 1.65 9.25 -3.24
N PHE A 13 2.61 9.10 -2.33
CA PHE A 13 2.45 9.35 -0.90
C PHE A 13 2.84 10.78 -0.49
N GLU A 14 3.43 11.54 -1.40
CA GLU A 14 3.88 12.92 -1.20
C GLU A 14 4.91 13.08 -0.06
N ASP A 15 5.61 11.99 0.28
CA ASP A 15 6.60 11.96 1.36
C ASP A 15 7.65 10.86 1.13
N GLU A 16 8.82 11.03 1.73
CA GLU A 16 9.87 10.01 1.73
C GLU A 16 9.53 8.87 2.71
N PRO A 17 9.90 7.61 2.41
CA PRO A 17 9.64 6.53 3.34
C PRO A 17 10.49 6.67 4.60
N GLN A 18 9.91 6.30 5.73
CA GLN A 18 10.64 6.07 6.97
C GLN A 18 11.14 4.62 6.96
N GLY A 19 12.46 4.43 7.12
CA GLY A 19 13.07 3.12 7.33
C GLY A 19 13.18 2.81 8.82
N GLU A 20 12.87 1.57 9.22
CA GLU A 20 13.04 1.14 10.63
C GLU A 20 14.50 0.85 10.99
N ASP A 21 15.32 0.47 10.00
CA ASP A 21 16.75 0.18 10.17
C ASP A 21 17.59 1.20 9.41
N GLY A 22 18.32 2.05 10.14
CA GLY A 22 19.00 3.26 9.64
C GLY A 22 20.04 3.09 8.53
N ASP A 23 20.29 1.87 8.05
CA ASP A 23 21.25 1.57 6.98
C ASP A 23 20.63 0.86 5.75
N VAL A 24 19.33 0.53 5.78
CA VAL A 24 18.74 -0.26 4.70
C VAL A 24 18.22 0.66 3.59
N ARG A 25 18.79 0.51 2.39
CA ARG A 25 18.39 1.27 1.21
C ARG A 25 17.27 0.57 0.46
N TRP A 26 16.37 1.35 -0.10
CA TRP A 26 15.38 0.85 -1.07
C TRP A 26 16.03 -0.02 -2.15
N PRO A 27 15.44 -1.17 -2.54
CA PRO A 27 14.16 -1.74 -2.10
C PRO A 27 14.33 -2.83 -1.00
N VAL A 28 15.39 -2.80 -0.21
CA VAL A 28 15.65 -3.81 0.83
C VAL A 28 15.04 -3.40 2.15
N GLY A 29 14.50 -4.34 2.93
CA GLY A 29 13.93 -4.08 4.25
C GLY A 29 12.58 -3.39 4.22
N LEU A 30 12.08 -3.03 5.41
CA LEU A 30 10.77 -2.43 5.59
C LEU A 30 10.82 -0.91 5.38
N HIS A 31 10.02 -0.43 4.42
CA HIS A 31 9.86 0.99 4.12
C HIS A 31 8.42 1.41 4.38
N SER A 32 8.22 2.48 5.15
CA SER A 32 6.90 2.97 5.55
C SER A 32 6.60 4.34 4.96
N PHE A 33 5.50 4.43 4.21
CA PHE A 33 5.00 5.66 3.61
C PHE A 33 3.74 6.11 4.35
N ARG A 34 3.66 7.40 4.67
CA ARG A 34 2.50 7.98 5.35
C ARG A 34 1.86 9.04 4.45
N LEU A 35 0.54 9.02 4.37
CA LEU A 35 -0.24 10.04 3.70
C LEU A 35 -1.41 10.48 4.59
N THR A 36 -1.69 11.78 4.62
CA THR A 36 -2.85 12.33 5.34
C THR A 36 -3.69 13.19 4.40
N ARG A 37 -5.01 13.01 4.47
CA ARG A 37 -6.02 13.77 3.73
C ARG A 37 -7.20 14.09 4.65
N GLY A 38 -7.29 15.34 5.08
CA GLY A 38 -8.28 15.75 6.08
C GLY A 38 -8.06 14.98 7.38
N ALA A 39 -9.11 14.36 7.91
CA ALA A 39 -9.06 13.56 9.14
C ALA A 39 -8.49 12.14 8.93
N ILE A 40 -8.36 11.67 7.68
CA ILE A 40 -7.94 10.29 7.39
C ILE A 40 -6.43 10.26 7.11
N SER A 41 -5.74 9.29 7.69
CA SER A 41 -4.35 8.97 7.35
C SER A 41 -4.20 7.50 6.97
N ALA A 42 -3.29 7.20 6.05
CA ALA A 42 -2.84 5.85 5.73
C ALA A 42 -1.35 5.71 6.06
N LEU A 43 -0.98 4.59 6.67
CA LEU A 43 0.39 4.12 6.77
C LEU A 43 0.52 2.85 5.95
N PHE A 44 1.32 2.89 4.89
CA PHE A 44 1.63 1.74 4.06
C PHE A 44 3.08 1.35 4.29
N SER A 45 3.32 0.12 4.76
CA SER A 45 4.66 -0.43 4.94
C SER A 45 4.86 -1.61 4.01
N VAL A 46 6.01 -1.69 3.35
CA VAL A 46 6.34 -2.77 2.41
C VAL A 46 7.77 -3.25 2.62
N ASP A 47 7.95 -4.57 2.61
CA ASP A 47 9.24 -5.21 2.41
C ASP A 47 9.22 -5.88 1.02
N PRO A 48 9.84 -5.25 0.00
CA PRO A 48 9.85 -5.77 -1.35
C PRO A 48 10.60 -7.10 -1.50
N THR A 49 11.59 -7.35 -0.64
CA THR A 49 12.42 -8.56 -0.64
C THR A 49 11.67 -9.74 -0.04
N ALA A 50 10.92 -9.51 1.03
CA ALA A 50 10.03 -10.50 1.63
C ALA A 50 8.73 -10.70 0.84
N GLY A 51 8.32 -9.71 0.03
CA GLY A 51 7.03 -9.72 -0.65
C GLY A 51 5.87 -9.61 0.34
N GLU A 52 6.06 -8.78 1.36
CA GLU A 52 5.10 -8.52 2.42
C GLU A 52 4.72 -7.04 2.50
N ALA A 53 3.48 -6.75 2.85
CA ALA A 53 3.05 -5.39 3.17
C ALA A 53 2.08 -5.32 4.35
N TYR A 54 1.92 -4.11 4.87
CA TYR A 54 1.10 -3.75 6.01
C TYR A 54 0.38 -2.44 5.69
N ILE A 55 -0.88 -2.31 6.07
CA ILE A 55 -1.68 -1.10 5.88
C ILE A 55 -2.40 -0.78 7.18
N SER A 56 -2.19 0.41 7.73
CA SER A 56 -3.03 0.99 8.78
C SER A 56 -3.81 2.19 8.24
N LEU A 57 -5.08 2.31 8.63
CA LEU A 57 -5.86 3.53 8.46
C LEU A 57 -6.15 4.16 9.82
N TYR A 58 -6.04 5.48 9.85
CA TYR A 58 -6.31 6.30 11.03
C TYR A 58 -7.40 7.33 10.73
N VAL A 59 -8.19 7.67 11.74
CA VAL A 59 -9.09 8.82 11.74
C VAL A 59 -8.78 9.67 12.95
N ASP A 60 -8.49 10.95 12.75
CA ASP A 60 -8.10 11.90 13.81
C ASP A 60 -6.95 11.38 14.70
N GLY A 61 -6.03 10.61 14.10
CA GLY A 61 -4.88 10.02 14.77
C GLY A 61 -5.14 8.68 15.48
N GLU A 62 -6.38 8.22 15.56
CA GLU A 62 -6.74 6.91 16.12
C GLU A 62 -6.75 5.84 15.04
N GLU A 63 -6.10 4.69 15.28
CA GLU A 63 -6.09 3.58 14.32
C GLU A 63 -7.46 2.91 14.28
N ILE A 64 -8.14 3.01 13.12
CA ILE A 64 -9.47 2.42 12.92
C ILE A 64 -9.40 1.07 12.21
N MET A 65 -8.29 0.76 11.54
CA MET A 65 -8.10 -0.48 10.82
C MET A 65 -6.62 -0.77 10.65
N TYR A 66 -6.27 -2.04 10.79
CA TYR A 66 -4.96 -2.57 10.47
C TYR A 66 -5.10 -3.87 9.68
N ILE A 67 -4.49 -3.91 8.50
CA ILE A 67 -4.31 -5.13 7.71
C ILE A 67 -2.83 -5.46 7.69
N GLY A 68 -2.44 -6.37 8.58
CA GLY A 68 -1.06 -6.84 8.68
C GLY A 68 -0.79 -8.07 7.84
N ARG A 69 0.50 -8.27 7.49
CA ARG A 69 1.02 -9.48 6.85
C ARG A 69 0.30 -9.85 5.54
N LEU A 70 0.10 -8.85 4.67
CA LEU A 70 -0.26 -9.10 3.27
C LEU A 70 0.92 -9.82 2.60
N ARG A 71 0.88 -11.15 2.57
CA ARG A 71 1.97 -12.03 2.13
C ARG A 71 1.79 -12.48 0.70
N ARG A 72 2.88 -12.93 0.08
CA ARG A 72 2.92 -13.44 -1.30
C ARG A 72 2.55 -12.37 -2.32
N LEU A 73 2.97 -11.12 -2.08
CA LEU A 73 2.85 -10.07 -3.08
C LEU A 73 3.74 -10.40 -4.29
N GLY A 74 3.12 -10.31 -5.46
CA GLY A 74 3.74 -10.52 -6.77
C GLY A 74 4.15 -9.21 -7.40
N ARG A 75 3.23 -8.24 -7.37
CA ARG A 75 3.39 -6.95 -8.05
C ARG A 75 2.70 -5.82 -7.30
N LEU A 76 3.36 -4.67 -7.23
CA LEU A 76 2.73 -3.38 -6.90
C LEU A 76 2.59 -2.54 -8.17
N THR A 77 1.49 -1.82 -8.34
CA THR A 77 1.31 -0.88 -9.46
C THR A 77 0.71 0.43 -8.96
N VAL A 78 1.30 1.55 -9.38
CA VAL A 78 0.72 2.88 -9.22
C VAL A 78 -0.27 3.11 -10.36
N GLU A 79 -1.48 3.52 -10.03
CA GLU A 79 -2.49 3.95 -10.99
C GLU A 79 -2.83 5.42 -10.84
N ARG A 80 -3.09 6.04 -11.98
CA ARG A 80 -3.54 7.43 -12.10
C ARG A 80 -4.53 7.53 -13.25
N GLU A 81 -5.60 8.27 -13.03
CA GLU A 81 -6.60 8.54 -14.05
C GLU A 81 -6.75 10.04 -14.30
N GLN A 82 -7.23 10.41 -15.49
CA GLN A 82 -7.52 11.81 -15.84
C GLN A 82 -8.62 12.43 -14.96
N SER A 83 -9.44 11.59 -14.30
CA SER A 83 -10.49 11.96 -13.36
C SER A 83 -9.96 12.53 -12.02
N GLY A 84 -8.64 12.45 -11.78
CA GLY A 84 -8.00 12.84 -10.52
C GLY A 84 -7.87 11.71 -9.49
N TYR A 85 -8.20 10.48 -9.88
CA TYR A 85 -7.93 9.29 -9.08
C TYR A 85 -6.43 8.95 -9.08
N GLU A 86 -5.90 8.63 -7.91
CA GLU A 86 -4.56 8.07 -7.72
C GLU A 86 -4.63 6.95 -6.68
N GLY A 87 -3.89 5.87 -6.89
CA GLY A 87 -3.86 4.76 -5.95
C GLY A 87 -2.75 3.75 -6.20
N LEU A 88 -2.53 2.91 -5.17
CA LEU A 88 -1.61 1.78 -5.20
C LEU A 88 -2.42 0.48 -5.24
N LYS A 89 -2.13 -0.38 -6.21
CA LYS A 89 -2.69 -1.73 -6.28
C LYS A 89 -1.64 -2.76 -5.86
N LEU A 90 -2.04 -3.65 -4.96
CA LEU A 90 -1.24 -4.74 -4.43
C LEU A 90 -1.77 -6.07 -5.02
N TRP A 91 -0.98 -6.67 -5.91
CA TRP A 91 -1.31 -7.93 -6.58
C TRP A 91 -0.59 -9.10 -5.92
N PHE A 92 -1.33 -10.16 -5.61
CA PHE A 92 -0.81 -11.40 -5.03
C PHE A 92 -0.37 -12.38 -6.12
N ARG A 93 0.59 -13.27 -5.82
CA ARG A 93 1.16 -14.22 -6.80
C ARG A 93 0.22 -15.38 -7.20
N GLU A 94 -0.78 -15.69 -6.40
CA GLU A 94 -1.68 -16.86 -6.57
C GLU A 94 -3.14 -16.39 -6.60
N ASP A 95 -3.97 -16.93 -7.51
CA ASP A 95 -5.46 -16.98 -7.63
C ASP A 95 -6.39 -15.86 -7.08
N TYR A 96 -5.85 -14.72 -6.65
CA TYR A 96 -6.60 -13.51 -6.37
C TYR A 96 -6.63 -12.70 -7.66
N LYS A 97 -7.78 -12.77 -8.36
CA LYS A 97 -8.01 -12.01 -9.59
C LYS A 97 -8.00 -10.50 -9.35
N GLU A 98 -8.31 -10.08 -8.12
CA GLU A 98 -8.48 -8.68 -7.76
C GLU A 98 -7.43 -8.23 -6.73
N PRO A 99 -6.84 -7.04 -6.91
CA PRO A 99 -5.83 -6.52 -5.99
C PRO A 99 -6.47 -5.92 -4.74
N VAL A 100 -5.67 -5.80 -3.68
CA VAL A 100 -5.97 -4.82 -2.62
C VAL A 100 -5.61 -3.44 -3.16
N VAL A 101 -6.53 -2.49 -3.04
CA VAL A 101 -6.39 -1.13 -3.59
C VAL A 101 -6.37 -0.11 -2.46
N LEU A 102 -5.26 0.62 -2.34
CA LEU A 102 -5.14 1.80 -1.50
C LEU A 102 -5.23 3.05 -2.39
N GLN A 103 -6.40 3.68 -2.42
CA GLN A 103 -6.59 4.97 -3.06
C GLN A 103 -5.99 6.08 -2.20
N THR A 104 -5.25 7.00 -2.81
CA THR A 104 -4.62 8.16 -2.15
C THR A 104 -5.27 9.49 -2.53
N LYS A 105 -5.91 9.57 -3.72
CA LYS A 105 -6.70 10.72 -4.16
C LYS A 105 -8.02 10.31 -4.82
N PRO A 106 -9.08 11.15 -4.69
CA PRO A 106 -9.12 12.41 -3.94
C PRO A 106 -9.25 12.20 -2.41
N THR A 107 -9.70 11.04 -1.99
CA THR A 107 -9.81 10.63 -0.59
C THR A 107 -9.02 9.35 -0.36
N ILE A 108 -8.54 9.16 0.87
CA ILE A 108 -7.90 7.90 1.25
C ILE A 108 -8.99 6.83 1.41
N ARG A 109 -8.86 5.73 0.67
CA ARG A 109 -9.77 4.58 0.75
C ARG A 109 -8.99 3.29 0.58
N LEU A 110 -9.28 2.31 1.43
CA LEU A 110 -8.83 0.94 1.23
C LEU A 110 -10.01 0.09 0.75
N SER A 111 -9.80 -0.67 -0.32
CA SER A 111 -10.80 -1.60 -0.85
C SER A 111 -10.16 -2.88 -1.34
N TRP A 112 -10.87 -3.98 -1.18
CA TRP A 112 -10.49 -5.29 -1.68
C TRP A 112 -11.78 -6.08 -1.91
N ASP A 113 -11.78 -6.95 -2.91
CA ASP A 113 -12.89 -7.87 -3.10
C ASP A 113 -12.72 -9.07 -2.16
N VAL A 114 -13.69 -9.23 -1.28
CA VAL A 114 -13.79 -10.42 -0.44
C VAL A 114 -14.37 -11.53 -1.29
N LYS A 115 -13.60 -12.60 -1.58
CA LYS A 115 -14.17 -13.80 -2.19
C LYS A 115 -15.31 -14.34 -1.32
N SER A 116 -16.36 -14.84 -1.97
CA SER A 116 -17.43 -15.53 -1.25
C SER A 116 -16.88 -16.78 -0.57
N LEU A 117 -17.33 -17.05 0.66
CA LEU A 117 -17.00 -18.28 1.39
C LEU A 117 -17.30 -19.52 0.53
N GLY A 118 -16.29 -20.33 0.23
CA GLY A 118 -16.43 -21.60 -0.50
C GLY A 118 -15.82 -21.64 -1.91
N GLU A 119 -15.30 -20.53 -2.42
CA GLU A 119 -14.53 -20.51 -3.67
C GLU A 119 -13.03 -20.65 -3.35
N TRP A 120 -12.49 -21.86 -3.54
CA TRP A 120 -11.04 -22.15 -3.46
C TRP A 120 -10.39 -21.99 -4.82
#